data_AF-A0A4R4LBH0-F1
#
_entry.id   AF-A0A4R4LBH0-F1
#
_cell.length_a   1.000
_cell.length_b   1.000
_cell.length_c   1.000
_cell.angle_alpha   90.00
_cell.angle_beta   90.00
_cell.angle_gamma   90.00
#
_symmetry.space_group_name_H-M   'P 1'
#
loop_
_entity.id
_entity.type
_entity.pdbx_description
1 polymer ?
#
loop_
_entity_poly.entity_id
_entity_poly.type
_entity_poly.pdbx_seq_one_letter_code
_entity_poly.pdbx_strand_id
1 'polypeptide(L)'
;TATTPPPTTPAPGGACAASYRTVNSWSGGFQGEVTVRAGGAPINGWTVRWTLGGGQSISQVWNGTLSTSGSTATVRNAPYNGSLPASGSTTFGFIANGSPSAPTLTCASP
;
A
#
# COMPACT_ATOMS: atom_id res chain seq x y z
N THR A 1 -4.95 30.42 -5.26
CA THR A 1 -5.97 29.73 -4.43
C THR A 1 -5.57 28.27 -4.32
N ALA A 2 -5.23 27.79 -3.12
CA ALA A 2 -4.81 26.41 -2.89
C ALA A 2 -6.05 25.53 -2.67
N THR A 3 -6.29 24.56 -3.55
CA THR A 3 -7.31 23.53 -3.36
C THR A 3 -6.71 22.40 -2.55
N THR A 4 -7.03 22.36 -1.26
CA THR A 4 -6.75 21.21 -0.38
C THR A 4 -7.52 19.99 -0.90
N PRO A 5 -6.88 18.84 -1.19
CA PRO A 5 -7.61 17.63 -1.56
C PRO A 5 -8.50 17.17 -0.39
N PRO A 6 -9.65 16.54 -0.66
CA PRO A 6 -10.59 16.11 0.38
C PRO A 6 -9.96 15.00 1.24
N PRO A 7 -10.33 14.90 2.53
CA PRO A 7 -9.91 13.77 3.35
C PRO A 7 -10.50 12.49 2.74
N THR A 8 -9.64 11.56 2.32
CA THR A 8 -10.06 10.21 1.96
C THR A 8 -10.43 9.48 3.24
N THR A 9 -11.71 9.46 3.57
CA THR A 9 -12.30 8.63 4.63
C THR A 9 -11.93 7.16 4.38
N PRO A 10 -11.14 6.50 5.24
CA PRO A 10 -10.93 5.06 5.13
C PRO A 10 -12.27 4.34 5.28
N ALA A 11 -12.50 3.29 4.48
CA ALA A 11 -13.71 2.48 4.56
C ALA A 11 -14.03 2.10 6.02
N PRO A 12 -15.27 2.27 6.50
CA PRO A 12 -15.61 1.94 7.87
C PRO A 12 -15.48 0.43 8.07
N GLY A 13 -14.64 0.00 9.02
CA GLY A 13 -14.67 -1.38 9.53
C GLY A 13 -13.68 -2.38 8.93
N GLY A 14 -12.66 -1.95 8.19
CA GLY A 14 -11.52 -2.82 7.89
C GLY A 14 -10.66 -3.01 9.13
N ALA A 15 -10.27 -4.25 9.45
CA ALA A 15 -9.31 -4.53 10.52
C ALA A 15 -7.95 -3.84 10.32
N CYS A 16 -7.67 -3.32 9.12
CA CYS A 16 -6.50 -2.51 8.81
C CYS A 16 -6.79 -1.38 7.81
N ALA A 17 -5.92 -0.38 7.78
CA ALA A 17 -5.87 0.72 6.82
C ALA A 17 -4.49 0.79 6.17
N ALA A 18 -4.41 1.34 4.94
CA ALA A 18 -3.14 1.52 4.24
C ALA A 18 -3.02 2.92 3.65
N SER A 19 -1.81 3.49 3.69
CA SER A 19 -1.50 4.84 3.17
C SER A 19 -0.25 4.80 2.31
N TYR A 20 -0.31 5.42 1.14
CA TYR A 20 0.78 5.48 0.16
C TYR A 20 1.49 6.83 0.19
N ARG A 21 2.82 6.82 -0.01
CA ARG A 21 3.57 8.01 -0.42
C ARG A 21 4.65 7.63 -1.44
N THR A 22 4.95 8.55 -2.35
CA THR A 22 6.14 8.45 -3.20
C THR A 22 7.36 8.91 -2.40
N VAL A 23 8.39 8.06 -2.32
CA VAL A 23 9.65 8.37 -1.61
C VAL A 23 10.64 9.06 -2.55
N ASN A 24 10.75 8.54 -3.77
CA ASN A 24 11.63 9.09 -4.80
C ASN A 24 11.05 8.79 -6.19
N SER A 25 11.38 9.60 -7.19
CA SER A 25 10.97 9.36 -8.59
C SER A 25 12.07 9.80 -9.55
N TRP A 26 12.23 9.07 -10.64
CA TRP A 26 13.21 9.33 -11.69
C TRP A 26 12.57 9.11 -13.07
N SER A 27 13.32 9.39 -14.14
CA SER A 27 12.83 9.15 -15.50
C SER A 27 12.55 7.66 -15.70
N GLY A 28 11.27 7.32 -15.91
CA GLY A 28 10.84 5.94 -16.17
C GLY A 28 10.53 5.09 -14.94
N GLY A 29 10.69 5.60 -13.71
CA GLY A 29 10.35 4.82 -12.50
C GLY A 29 10.25 5.62 -11.21
N PHE A 30 9.73 4.97 -10.17
CA PHE A 30 9.57 5.57 -8.85
C PHE A 30 9.65 4.54 -7.73
N GLN A 31 10.01 5.03 -6.55
CA GLN A 31 9.95 4.31 -5.29
C GLN A 31 8.70 4.73 -4.51
N GLY A 32 7.85 3.76 -4.20
CA GLY A 32 6.70 3.91 -3.33
C GLY A 32 6.95 3.33 -1.95
N GLU A 33 6.35 3.94 -0.93
CA GLU A 33 6.23 3.35 0.40
C GLU A 33 4.76 3.32 0.82
N VAL A 34 4.35 2.20 1.39
CA VAL A 34 3.02 1.99 1.93
C VAL A 34 3.12 1.70 3.41
N THR A 35 2.38 2.46 4.22
CA THR A 35 2.18 2.20 5.64
C THR A 35 0.89 1.42 5.83
N VAL A 36 0.96 0.29 6.50
CA VAL A 36 -0.20 -0.50 6.94
C VAL A 36 -0.41 -0.28 8.42
N ARG A 37 -1.64 0.01 8.84
CA ARG A 37 -2.02 0.21 10.24
C ARG A 37 -3.14 -0.73 10.61
N ALA A 38 -3.03 -1.40 11.75
CA ALA A 38 -4.14 -2.11 12.35
C ALA A 38 -5.18 -1.12 12.92
N GLY A 39 -6.44 -1.54 12.94
CA GLY A 39 -7.52 -0.81 13.60
C GLY A 39 -7.48 -0.96 15.13
N GLY A 40 -8.65 -0.95 15.77
CA GLY A 40 -8.76 -1.11 17.23
C GLY A 40 -8.44 -2.51 17.76
N ALA A 41 -8.27 -3.50 16.89
CA ALA A 41 -7.95 -4.88 17.26
C ALA A 41 -6.60 -5.31 16.65
N PRO A 42 -5.86 -6.24 17.28
CA PRO A 42 -4.66 -6.82 16.68
C PRO A 42 -5.02 -7.63 15.43
N ILE A 43 -4.10 -7.67 14.46
CA ILE A 43 -4.24 -8.47 13.23
C ILE A 43 -3.07 -9.45 13.10
N ASN A 44 -3.31 -10.61 12.49
CA ASN A 44 -2.31 -11.65 12.23
C ASN A 44 -2.11 -11.86 10.73
N GLY A 45 -1.90 -10.76 10.01
CA GLY A 45 -1.72 -10.73 8.58
C GLY A 45 -2.38 -9.49 7.99
N TRP A 46 -1.84 -9.05 6.86
CA TRP A 46 -2.44 -7.97 6.09
C TRP A 46 -2.18 -8.17 4.61
N THR A 47 -3.14 -7.72 3.82
CA THR A 47 -3.10 -7.70 2.36
C THR A 47 -3.51 -6.31 1.90
N VAL A 48 -2.63 -5.65 1.15
CA VAL A 48 -2.91 -4.37 0.51
C VAL A 48 -3.11 -4.60 -0.99
N ARG A 49 -4.18 -4.02 -1.55
CA ARG A 49 -4.50 -4.13 -2.97
C ARG A 49 -4.78 -2.77 -3.58
N TRP A 50 -4.30 -2.55 -4.81
CA TRP A 50 -4.59 -1.36 -5.60
C TRP A 50 -4.46 -1.60 -7.09
N THR A 51 -4.99 -0.66 -7.87
CA THR A 51 -4.87 -0.65 -9.33
C THR A 51 -3.67 0.20 -9.75
N LEU A 52 -2.80 -0.38 -10.57
CA LEU A 52 -1.69 0.28 -11.25
C LEU A 52 -2.26 1.16 -12.38
N GLY A 53 -1.96 2.44 -12.35
CA GLY A 53 -2.42 3.42 -13.34
C GLY A 53 -1.46 3.51 -14.54
N GLY A 54 -1.95 3.92 -15.71
CA GLY A 54 -1.12 4.38 -16.83
C GLY A 54 -0.03 3.40 -17.32
N GLY A 55 -0.26 2.08 -17.21
CA GLY A 55 0.72 1.07 -17.62
C GLY A 55 1.88 0.86 -16.64
N GLN A 56 1.75 1.35 -15.40
CA GLN A 56 2.71 1.07 -14.33
C GLN A 56 2.91 -0.45 -14.14
N SER A 57 4.13 -0.82 -13.77
CA SER A 57 4.47 -2.20 -13.38
C SER A 57 5.42 -2.17 -12.19
N ILE A 58 5.21 -3.05 -11.21
CA ILE A 58 6.08 -3.12 -10.03
C ILE A 58 7.25 -4.06 -10.35
N SER A 59 8.47 -3.54 -10.25
CA SER A 59 9.71 -4.29 -10.52
C SER A 59 10.23 -5.00 -9.27
N GLN A 60 10.09 -4.37 -8.10
CA GLN A 60 10.63 -4.90 -6.85
C GLN A 60 9.74 -4.53 -5.67
N VAL A 61 9.63 -5.44 -4.70
CA VAL A 61 9.00 -5.20 -3.39
C VAL A 61 9.95 -5.69 -2.30
N TRP A 62 9.94 -5.01 -1.17
CA TRP A 62 10.55 -5.47 0.08
C TRP A 62 9.55 -5.32 1.23
N ASN A 63 9.77 -6.06 2.32
CA ASN A 63 8.87 -6.14 3.47
C ASN A 63 7.44 -6.59 3.11
N GLY A 64 7.29 -7.32 2.00
CA GLY A 64 6.03 -7.88 1.54
C GLY A 64 6.22 -8.79 0.34
N THR A 65 5.17 -9.52 -0.03
CA THR A 65 5.14 -10.42 -1.18
C THR A 65 4.15 -9.91 -2.20
N LEU A 66 4.62 -9.61 -3.41
CA LEU A 66 3.80 -9.11 -4.51
C LEU A 66 3.14 -10.24 -5.29
N SER A 67 1.88 -10.04 -5.66
CA SER A 67 1.17 -10.77 -6.71
C SER A 67 0.45 -9.76 -7.60
N THR A 68 0.60 -9.91 -8.92
CA THR A 68 -0.03 -9.03 -9.91
C THR A 68 -0.98 -9.82 -10.79
N SER A 69 -2.17 -9.27 -11.05
CA SER A 69 -3.14 -9.82 -11.99
C SER A 69 -3.70 -8.68 -12.84
N GLY A 70 -3.35 -8.67 -14.13
CA GLY A 70 -3.59 -7.53 -15.02
C GLY A 70 -3.01 -6.24 -14.42
N SER A 71 -3.82 -5.20 -14.30
CA SER A 71 -3.45 -3.93 -13.68
C SER A 71 -3.62 -3.90 -12.16
N THR A 72 -3.88 -5.03 -11.49
CA THR A 72 -4.09 -5.06 -10.04
C THR A 72 -2.85 -5.59 -9.33
N ALA A 73 -2.28 -4.77 -8.45
CA ALA A 73 -1.21 -5.15 -7.54
C ALA A 73 -1.78 -5.55 -6.18
N THR A 74 -1.35 -6.70 -5.67
CA THR A 74 -1.69 -7.21 -4.34
C THR A 74 -0.39 -7.50 -3.59
N VAL A 75 -0.17 -6.84 -2.46
CA VAL A 75 0.99 -7.10 -1.58
C VAL A 75 0.49 -7.68 -0.27
N ARG A 76 1.04 -8.85 0.09
CA ARG A 76 0.81 -9.49 1.39
C ARG A 76 1.99 -9.25 2.33
N ASN A 77 1.75 -9.38 3.63
CA ASN A 77 2.82 -9.30 4.62
C ASN A 77 3.95 -10.31 4.35
N ALA A 78 5.16 -9.92 4.71
CA ALA A 78 6.27 -10.84 4.89
C ALA A 78 6.06 -11.69 6.16
N PRO A 79 6.78 -12.81 6.32
CA PRO A 79 6.60 -13.71 7.47
C PRO A 79 6.78 -13.03 8.83
N TYR A 80 7.62 -12.01 8.91
CA TYR A 80 8.01 -11.35 10.17
C TYR A 80 7.21 -10.08 10.49
N ASN A 81 6.39 -9.56 9.58
CA ASN A 81 5.70 -8.27 9.76
C ASN A 81 4.18 -8.36 9.58
N GLY A 82 3.61 -9.55 9.64
CA GLY A 82 2.16 -9.78 9.55
C GLY A 82 1.40 -9.50 10.84
N SER A 83 2.01 -9.77 12.00
CA SER A 83 1.37 -9.54 13.30
C SER A 83 1.54 -8.08 13.71
N LEU A 84 0.42 -7.37 13.86
CA LEU A 84 0.40 -6.00 14.38
C LEU A 84 -0.52 -5.94 15.60
N PRO A 85 -0.07 -5.32 16.71
CA PRO A 85 -0.97 -5.03 17.82
C PRO A 85 -2.06 -4.04 17.39
N ALA A 86 -3.10 -3.89 18.21
CA ALA A 86 -4.10 -2.84 18.02
C ALA A 86 -3.42 -1.47 17.85
N SER A 87 -3.85 -0.69 16.86
CA SER A 87 -3.22 0.58 16.44
C SER A 87 -1.74 0.49 16.02
N GLY A 88 -1.18 -0.72 15.92
CA GLY A 88 0.17 -0.96 15.44
C GLY A 88 0.30 -0.72 13.94
N SER A 89 1.53 -0.53 13.47
CA SER A 89 1.80 -0.25 12.06
C SER A 89 3.09 -0.89 11.56
N THR A 90 3.12 -1.19 10.27
CA THR A 90 4.32 -1.60 9.54
C THR A 90 4.40 -0.89 8.20
N THR A 91 5.56 -0.92 7.56
CA THR A 91 5.78 -0.33 6.25
C THR A 91 6.38 -1.34 5.29
N PHE A 92 5.95 -1.25 4.03
CA PHE A 92 6.60 -1.92 2.92
C PHE A 92 6.89 -0.93 1.80
N GLY A 93 7.90 -1.24 1.00
CA GLY A 93 8.29 -0.41 -0.12
C GLY A 93 8.35 -1.18 -1.42
N PHE A 94 8.30 -0.44 -2.51
CA PHE A 94 8.35 -1.00 -3.84
C PHE A 94 9.01 -0.05 -4.83
N ILE A 95 9.58 -0.60 -5.89
CA ILE A 95 10.01 0.13 -7.09
C ILE A 95 9.07 -0.25 -8.22
N ALA A 96 8.57 0.76 -8.93
CA ALA A 96 7.71 0.59 -10.09
C ALA A 96 8.22 1.38 -11.29
N ASN A 97 7.96 0.87 -12.49
CA ASN A 97 8.18 1.57 -13.74
C ASN A 97 6.97 2.46 -14.06
N GLY A 98 7.22 3.54 -14.79
CA GLY A 98 6.22 4.55 -15.16
C GLY A 98 6.21 5.75 -14.21
N SER A 99 5.20 6.60 -14.33
CA SER A 99 5.05 7.80 -13.51
C SER A 99 4.34 7.49 -12.20
N PRO A 100 4.75 8.04 -11.05
CA PRO A 100 4.05 7.85 -9.79
C PRO A 100 2.62 8.39 -9.88
N SER A 101 1.68 7.67 -9.26
CA SER A 101 0.29 8.08 -9.10
C SER A 101 -0.12 7.86 -7.65
N ALA A 102 -1.22 8.48 -7.21
CA ALA A 102 -1.79 8.25 -5.89
C ALA A 102 -2.98 7.27 -6.01
N PRO A 103 -2.75 5.94 -5.96
CA PRO A 103 -3.83 4.98 -6.05
C PRO A 103 -4.64 4.93 -4.75
N THR A 104 -5.92 4.59 -4.87
CA THR A 104 -6.73 4.19 -3.71
C THR A 104 -6.30 2.81 -3.25
N LEU A 105 -5.73 2.73 -2.04
CA LEU A 105 -5.34 1.47 -1.41
C LEU A 105 -6.53 0.84 -0.67
N THR A 106 -6.70 -0.47 -0.81
CA THR A 106 -7.57 -1.27 0.05
C THR A 106 -6.72 -2.16 0.95
N CYS A 107 -7.04 -2.24 2.25
CA CYS A 107 -6.39 -3.15 3.19
C CYS A 107 -7.39 -4.18 3.72
N ALA A 108 -6.97 -5.44 3.81
CA ALA A 108 -7.72 -6.51 4.46
C ALA A 108 -6.79 -7.32 5.39
N SER A 109 -7.28 -7.69 6.56
CA SER A 109 -6.69 -8.77 7.37
C SER A 109 -7.52 -10.04 7.20
N PRO A 110 -6.91 -11.23 7.33
CA PRO A 110 -7.65 -12.47 7.53
C PRO A 110 -8.39 -12.45 8.87
#